data_AF-A0AAN7AM52-F1
#
_entry.id   AF-A0AAN7AM52-F1
#
_cell.length_a   1.000
_cell.length_b   1.000
_cell.length_c   1.000
_cell.angle_alpha   90.00
_cell.angle_beta   90.00
_cell.angle_gamma   90.00
#
_symmetry.space_group_name_H-M   'P 1'
#
loop_
_entity.id
_entity.type
_entity.pdbx_description
1 polymer ?
#
loop_
_entity_poly.entity_id
_entity_poly.type
_entity_poly.pdbx_seq_one_letter_code
_entity_poly.pdbx_strand_id
1 'polypeptide(L)'
;MSTIASPRDPSLSGFPRRANSSQALHTPSSSARPSLDTAPSSPNLSSSAAAPGPAKRANRAALREYYNLRNNPPAPPTVSITADDNTLQTPTSELDSPSFSPESYISRTLESSSLSELLKTYTRVLSEIRALDAEKKALVYDNYSKLITATETIRKMRTTMDPLNPMAGTLDLVVEKVYDMASELRDELRRDVPPPTTTQTSGEARVGDKRERTRQLAREVVKVPERIRQLMEEGKEEEARREWEMPRRLLLVWKEKGVGGPDVEDLIRQGDDALRGTAGGRNSDEGDGDDFS
;
A
#
# COMPACT_ATOMS: atom_id res chain seq x y z
N MET A 1 -66.20 -22.76 46.59
CA MET A 1 -65.52 -22.52 45.30
C MET A 1 -65.26 -23.89 44.68
N SER A 2 -65.89 -24.14 43.53
CA SER A 2 -65.74 -25.24 42.57
C SER A 2 -64.28 -25.71 42.40
N THR A 3 -63.87 -26.96 42.09
CA THR A 3 -64.46 -28.21 41.56
C THR A 3 -63.31 -29.26 41.62
N ILE A 4 -63.46 -30.45 42.22
CA ILE A 4 -63.81 -31.75 41.61
C ILE A 4 -62.80 -32.20 40.52
N ALA A 5 -62.27 -33.41 40.41
CA ALA A 5 -62.13 -34.63 41.22
C ALA A 5 -61.22 -35.56 40.38
N SER A 6 -60.33 -36.33 41.01
CA SER A 6 -59.80 -37.59 40.43
C SER A 6 -60.90 -38.66 40.60
N PRO A 7 -61.00 -39.77 39.80
CA PRO A 7 -59.97 -40.83 39.84
C PRO A 7 -59.94 -41.86 38.66
N ARG A 8 -59.01 -42.84 38.79
CA ARG A 8 -59.01 -44.26 38.34
C ARG A 8 -58.10 -44.71 37.17
N ASP A 9 -57.07 -45.48 37.56
CA ASP A 9 -56.42 -46.64 36.91
C ASP A 9 -57.38 -47.88 36.90
N PRO A 10 -57.14 -49.08 36.27
CA PRO A 10 -55.84 -49.77 36.04
C PRO A 10 -55.66 -50.74 34.83
N SER A 11 -54.44 -51.30 34.73
CA SER A 11 -54.02 -52.64 34.22
C SER A 11 -53.66 -52.74 32.71
N LEU A 12 -52.55 -53.32 32.25
CA LEU A 12 -51.70 -54.46 32.65
C LEU A 12 -50.27 -54.18 32.10
N SER A 13 -49.14 -54.27 32.81
CA SER A 13 -48.41 -55.42 33.39
C SER A 13 -46.95 -55.42 32.88
N GLY A 14 -45.95 -55.37 33.78
CA GLY A 14 -44.57 -55.78 33.44
C GLY A 14 -43.43 -54.89 33.94
N PHE A 15 -43.11 -54.94 35.24
CA PHE A 15 -41.78 -54.61 35.79
C PHE A 15 -40.73 -55.70 35.39
N PRO A 16 -39.39 -55.53 35.60
CA PRO A 16 -38.73 -54.47 36.37
C PRO A 16 -37.53 -53.74 35.70
N ARG A 17 -37.21 -52.60 36.30
CA ARG A 17 -35.94 -51.86 36.20
C ARG A 17 -34.75 -52.66 36.76
N ARG A 18 -33.56 -52.47 36.17
CA ARG A 18 -32.30 -52.35 36.92
C ARG A 18 -31.34 -51.39 36.22
N ALA A 19 -30.66 -50.58 37.03
CA ALA A 19 -29.81 -49.45 36.65
C ALA A 19 -28.34 -49.80 36.36
N ASN A 20 -27.66 -48.85 35.69
CA ASN A 20 -26.23 -48.50 35.63
C ASN A 20 -25.17 -49.59 35.42
N SER A 21 -24.36 -49.45 34.36
CA SER A 21 -23.04 -48.78 34.41
C SER A 21 -22.22 -49.02 33.14
N SER A 22 -21.44 -47.99 32.81
CA SER A 22 -20.31 -47.89 31.88
C SER A 22 -19.52 -49.17 31.57
N GLN A 23 -19.32 -49.48 30.28
CA GLN A 23 -18.03 -49.79 29.64
C GLN A 23 -18.16 -50.14 28.14
N ALA A 24 -17.20 -49.62 27.36
CA ALA A 24 -16.65 -50.17 26.11
C ALA A 24 -17.58 -50.48 24.91
N LEU A 25 -17.65 -49.55 23.95
CA LEU A 25 -17.99 -49.87 22.56
C LEU A 25 -16.69 -50.10 21.76
N HIS A 26 -16.40 -51.36 21.49
CA HIS A 26 -15.40 -51.79 20.51
C HIS A 26 -15.95 -51.60 19.09
N THR A 27 -15.21 -50.88 18.24
CA THR A 27 -15.40 -50.85 16.79
C THR A 27 -14.72 -52.08 16.15
N PRO A 28 -15.36 -52.83 15.24
CA PRO A 28 -14.65 -53.78 14.41
C PRO A 28 -13.92 -53.03 13.27
N SER A 29 -12.59 -53.19 13.26
CA SER A 29 -11.66 -52.85 12.19
C SER A 29 -11.43 -54.08 11.31
N SER A 30 -11.47 -53.93 9.99
CA SER A 30 -10.78 -54.78 8.99
C SER A 30 -10.98 -54.14 7.60
N SER A 31 -10.03 -53.58 6.86
CA SER A 31 -8.66 -53.95 6.44
C SER A 31 -8.59 -55.12 5.44
N ALA A 32 -8.77 -54.81 4.16
CA ALA A 32 -8.25 -55.61 3.05
C ALA A 32 -6.95 -54.94 2.54
N ARG A 33 -5.80 -55.48 2.96
CA ARG A 33 -4.50 -55.30 2.30
C ARG A 33 -3.84 -56.68 2.19
N PRO A 34 -3.36 -57.10 1.01
CA PRO A 34 -2.35 -58.14 0.94
C PRO A 34 -0.95 -57.52 1.14
N SER A 35 -0.10 -58.25 1.87
CA SER A 35 1.29 -57.90 2.21
C SER A 35 2.24 -58.92 1.60
N LEU A 36 3.32 -58.48 0.94
CA LEU A 36 4.56 -59.22 0.61
C LEU A 36 5.48 -58.23 -0.16
N ASP A 37 6.79 -58.05 0.02
CA ASP A 37 7.82 -58.47 0.98
C ASP A 37 9.09 -57.60 0.72
N THR A 38 10.01 -57.59 1.71
CA THR A 38 11.46 -57.29 1.67
C THR A 38 12.05 -55.94 1.17
N ALA A 39 12.91 -55.36 2.03
CA ALA A 39 13.79 -54.19 1.84
C ALA A 39 15.20 -54.62 1.32
N PRO A 40 16.29 -53.79 1.29
CA PRO A 40 16.45 -52.33 1.45
C PRO A 40 17.35 -51.69 0.36
N SER A 41 17.47 -50.35 0.33
CA SER A 41 18.73 -49.57 0.10
C SER A 41 18.44 -48.11 -0.27
N SER A 42 19.04 -47.18 0.48
CA SER A 42 19.34 -45.79 0.06
C SER A 42 20.87 -45.71 -0.04
N PRO A 43 21.50 -44.89 -0.92
CA PRO A 43 21.36 -43.43 -0.81
C PRO A 43 21.52 -42.58 -2.10
N ASN A 44 20.94 -41.37 -2.03
CA ASN A 44 21.40 -40.09 -2.56
C ASN A 44 21.53 -39.75 -4.08
N LEU A 45 21.12 -38.50 -4.35
CA LEU A 45 21.63 -37.52 -5.32
C LEU A 45 21.49 -37.81 -6.82
N SER A 46 20.63 -37.05 -7.50
CA SER A 46 21.05 -35.97 -8.42
C SER A 46 19.90 -35.54 -9.33
N SER A 47 19.67 -34.23 -9.36
CA SER A 47 18.94 -33.54 -10.40
C SER A 47 19.61 -33.79 -11.75
N SER A 48 18.93 -34.52 -12.63
CA SER A 48 19.16 -34.44 -14.07
C SER A 48 17.86 -34.67 -14.81
N ALA A 49 17.63 -33.78 -15.77
CA ALA A 49 16.46 -33.71 -16.61
C ALA A 49 16.26 -35.01 -17.40
N ALA A 50 15.41 -35.90 -16.89
CA ALA A 50 14.95 -37.06 -17.63
C ALA A 50 13.65 -36.71 -18.37
N ALA A 51 13.70 -36.79 -19.70
CA ALA A 51 12.54 -36.62 -20.57
C ALA A 51 11.38 -37.52 -20.10
N PRO A 52 10.15 -36.99 -19.94
CA PRO A 52 9.04 -37.80 -19.47
C PRO A 52 8.61 -38.78 -20.57
N GLY A 53 8.57 -40.07 -20.23
CA GLY A 53 8.07 -41.14 -21.10
C GLY A 53 6.63 -40.91 -21.60
N PRO A 54 6.20 -41.65 -22.63
CA PRO A 54 4.98 -41.38 -23.40
C PRO A 54 3.71 -41.32 -22.54
N ALA A 55 3.59 -42.17 -21.52
CA ALA A 55 2.44 -42.19 -20.62
C ALA A 55 2.30 -40.92 -19.76
N LYS A 56 3.41 -40.37 -19.26
CA LYS A 56 3.40 -39.12 -18.47
C LYS A 56 3.12 -37.90 -19.34
N ARG A 57 3.57 -37.92 -20.61
CA ARG A 57 3.22 -36.90 -21.61
C ARG A 57 1.74 -36.94 -22.00
N ALA A 58 1.17 -38.13 -22.18
CA ALA A 58 -0.25 -38.32 -22.49
C ALA A 58 -1.14 -37.85 -21.33
N ASN A 59 -0.80 -38.19 -20.08
CA ASN A 59 -1.56 -37.74 -18.92
C ASN A 59 -1.50 -36.20 -18.75
N ARG A 60 -0.31 -35.60 -18.94
CA ARG A 60 -0.17 -34.14 -18.95
C ARG A 60 -0.89 -33.47 -20.13
N ALA A 61 -1.03 -34.15 -21.27
CA ALA A 61 -1.80 -33.66 -22.41
C ALA A 61 -3.31 -33.72 -22.15
N ALA A 62 -3.81 -34.83 -21.61
CA ALA A 62 -5.21 -35.00 -21.23
C ALA A 62 -5.64 -33.99 -20.16
N LEU A 63 -4.79 -33.72 -19.17
CA LEU A 63 -5.06 -32.70 -18.16
C LEU A 63 -5.08 -31.28 -18.76
N ARG A 64 -4.23 -30.99 -19.75
CA ARG A 64 -4.25 -29.69 -20.43
C ARG A 64 -5.48 -29.50 -21.31
N GLU A 65 -6.00 -30.58 -21.88
CA GLU A 65 -7.21 -30.60 -22.68
C GLU A 65 -8.46 -30.49 -21.80
N TYR A 66 -8.47 -31.16 -20.64
CA TYR A 66 -9.53 -31.04 -19.64
C TYR A 66 -9.66 -29.63 -19.05
N TYR A 67 -8.55 -28.89 -18.92
CA TYR A 67 -8.52 -27.52 -18.39
C TYR A 67 -8.34 -26.44 -19.47
N ASN A 68 -8.48 -26.76 -20.76
CA ASN A 68 -8.38 -25.82 -21.89
C ASN A 68 -7.12 -24.91 -21.91
N LEU A 69 -5.99 -25.38 -21.39
CA LEU A 69 -4.75 -24.60 -21.23
C LEU A 69 -3.90 -24.46 -22.52
N ARG A 70 -4.48 -24.67 -23.70
CA ARG A 70 -3.74 -24.62 -24.97
C ARG A 70 -3.77 -23.21 -25.56
N ASN A 71 -2.73 -22.43 -25.29
CA ASN A 71 -2.45 -21.16 -25.98
C ASN A 71 -1.95 -21.42 -27.42
N ASN A 72 -2.82 -21.12 -28.40
CA ASN A 72 -2.62 -20.39 -29.67
C ASN A 72 -3.50 -20.99 -30.80
N PRO A 73 -4.31 -20.20 -31.53
CA PRO A 73 -5.46 -20.68 -32.29
C PRO A 73 -5.12 -20.94 -33.78
N PRO A 74 -5.88 -21.82 -34.44
CA PRO A 74 -6.45 -21.55 -35.75
C PRO A 74 -7.94 -21.28 -35.55
N ALA A 75 -8.39 -20.10 -35.95
CA ALA A 75 -9.71 -19.54 -35.67
C ALA A 75 -10.90 -20.53 -35.76
N PRO A 76 -11.68 -20.63 -34.67
CA PRO A 76 -13.14 -20.73 -34.68
C PRO A 76 -13.75 -19.44 -34.08
N PRO A 77 -15.07 -19.18 -34.22
CA PRO A 77 -15.65 -17.86 -34.00
C PRO A 77 -15.39 -17.36 -32.58
N THR A 78 -14.77 -16.19 -32.50
CA THR A 78 -14.56 -15.43 -31.28
C THR A 78 -15.92 -14.95 -30.78
N VAL A 79 -16.41 -15.49 -29.67
CA VAL A 79 -17.41 -14.79 -28.86
C VAL A 79 -16.65 -13.71 -28.10
N SER A 80 -16.49 -12.57 -28.75
CA SER A 80 -16.07 -11.34 -28.11
C SER A 80 -17.14 -10.95 -27.09
N ILE A 81 -16.72 -10.81 -25.83
CA ILE A 81 -17.45 -10.01 -24.84
C ILE A 81 -17.25 -8.54 -25.27
N THR A 82 -17.95 -8.16 -26.34
CA THR A 82 -18.33 -6.78 -26.58
C THR A 82 -19.51 -6.49 -25.67
N ALA A 83 -19.48 -5.33 -25.03
CA ALA A 83 -20.47 -4.84 -24.09
C ALA A 83 -21.80 -4.53 -24.80
N ASP A 84 -22.48 -5.57 -25.25
CA ASP A 84 -23.84 -5.56 -25.80
C ASP A 84 -24.60 -6.77 -25.23
N ASP A 85 -24.70 -6.84 -23.90
CA ASP A 85 -25.36 -7.96 -23.21
C ASP A 85 -26.88 -7.75 -23.13
N ASN A 86 -27.55 -7.82 -24.29
CA ASN A 86 -29.01 -7.94 -24.37
C ASN A 86 -29.47 -9.10 -25.27
N THR A 87 -28.61 -10.09 -25.51
CA THR A 87 -28.93 -11.25 -26.38
C THR A 87 -28.71 -12.62 -25.74
N LEU A 88 -28.41 -12.70 -24.44
CA LEU A 88 -28.54 -13.94 -23.63
C LEU A 88 -29.91 -14.02 -22.95
N GLN A 89 -30.96 -13.59 -23.64
CA GLN A 89 -32.31 -13.97 -23.26
C GLN A 89 -32.45 -15.46 -23.60
N THR A 90 -32.09 -16.33 -22.64
CA THR A 90 -32.89 -17.56 -22.42
C THR A 90 -34.34 -17.08 -22.55
N PRO A 91 -35.17 -17.65 -23.45
CA PRO A 91 -36.54 -17.19 -23.58
C PRO A 91 -37.12 -17.26 -22.17
N THR A 92 -37.42 -16.11 -21.57
CA THR A 92 -38.01 -16.04 -20.25
C THR A 92 -39.21 -16.95 -20.33
N SER A 93 -39.14 -18.11 -19.68
CA SER A 93 -40.18 -19.12 -19.81
C SER A 93 -41.48 -18.43 -19.43
N GLU A 94 -42.60 -18.72 -20.07
CA GLU A 94 -43.89 -18.12 -19.67
C GLU A 94 -44.18 -18.37 -18.17
N LEU A 95 -43.55 -19.41 -17.61
CA LEU A 95 -43.53 -19.77 -16.19
C LEU A 95 -42.72 -18.82 -15.28
N ASP A 96 -41.72 -18.13 -15.83
CA ASP A 96 -40.81 -17.22 -15.11
C ASP A 96 -41.31 -15.77 -15.11
N SER A 97 -42.45 -15.51 -15.75
CA SER A 97 -43.05 -14.17 -15.79
C SER A 97 -43.56 -13.74 -14.41
N PRO A 98 -43.32 -12.49 -13.98
CA PRO A 98 -43.82 -11.99 -12.70
C PRO A 98 -45.35 -11.92 -12.61
N SER A 99 -46.05 -11.97 -13.74
CA SER A 99 -47.51 -12.01 -13.82
C SER A 99 -48.04 -13.43 -14.09
N PHE A 100 -47.26 -14.47 -13.81
CA PHE A 100 -47.64 -15.86 -14.06
C PHE A 100 -48.83 -16.27 -13.17
N SER A 101 -49.89 -16.77 -13.81
CA SER A 101 -51.07 -17.35 -13.15
C SER A 101 -51.09 -18.87 -13.38
N PRO A 102 -50.87 -19.69 -12.34
CA PRO A 102 -50.85 -21.15 -12.49
C PRO A 102 -52.18 -21.72 -13.01
N GLU A 103 -53.31 -21.23 -12.50
CA GLU A 103 -54.64 -21.75 -12.85
C GLU A 103 -54.96 -21.49 -14.33
N SER A 104 -54.66 -20.29 -14.83
CA SER A 104 -54.91 -19.91 -16.23
C SER A 104 -53.96 -20.63 -17.20
N TYR A 105 -52.72 -20.88 -16.77
CA TYR A 105 -51.76 -21.66 -17.56
C TYR A 105 -52.17 -23.13 -17.65
N ILE A 106 -52.58 -23.73 -16.53
CA ILE A 106 -53.02 -25.13 -16.50
C ILE A 106 -54.30 -25.32 -17.32
N SER A 107 -55.30 -24.45 -17.18
CA SER A 107 -56.55 -24.55 -17.96
C SER A 107 -56.28 -24.46 -19.46
N ARG A 108 -55.51 -23.45 -19.89
CA ARG A 108 -55.10 -23.30 -21.30
C ARG A 108 -54.32 -24.52 -21.80
N THR A 109 -53.40 -25.04 -20.99
CA THR A 109 -52.59 -26.21 -21.37
C THR A 109 -53.45 -27.45 -21.52
N LEU A 110 -54.40 -27.69 -20.61
CA LEU A 110 -55.32 -28.84 -20.68
C LEU A 110 -56.28 -28.75 -21.87
N GLU A 111 -56.73 -27.55 -22.24
CA GLU A 111 -57.62 -27.34 -23.39
C GLU A 111 -56.92 -27.47 -24.74
N SER A 112 -55.64 -27.08 -24.82
CA SER A 112 -54.91 -26.98 -26.10
C SER A 112 -53.94 -28.13 -26.39
N SER A 113 -53.50 -28.89 -25.38
CA SER A 113 -52.47 -29.92 -25.55
C SER A 113 -53.04 -31.35 -25.54
N SER A 114 -52.37 -32.23 -26.26
CA SER A 114 -52.67 -33.67 -26.22
C SER A 114 -52.14 -34.31 -24.93
N LEU A 115 -52.70 -35.47 -24.53
CA LEU A 115 -52.20 -36.22 -23.37
C LEU A 115 -50.69 -36.53 -23.44
N SER A 116 -50.19 -36.80 -24.65
CA SER A 116 -48.77 -37.08 -24.87
C SER A 116 -47.88 -35.87 -24.59
N GLU A 117 -48.34 -34.68 -24.94
CA GLU A 117 -47.66 -33.42 -24.67
C GLU A 117 -47.73 -33.07 -23.20
N LEU A 118 -48.88 -33.29 -22.55
CA LEU A 118 -49.04 -33.08 -21.12
C LEU A 118 -48.09 -33.96 -20.29
N LEU A 119 -47.85 -35.20 -20.71
CA LEU A 119 -46.90 -36.09 -20.03
C LEU A 119 -45.46 -35.62 -20.24
N LYS A 120 -45.12 -35.14 -21.43
CA LYS A 120 -43.81 -34.52 -21.71
C LYS A 120 -43.59 -33.25 -20.89
N THR A 121 -44.60 -32.37 -20.79
CA THR A 121 -44.49 -31.16 -19.98
C THR A 121 -44.38 -31.49 -18.49
N TYR A 122 -45.16 -32.46 -17.99
CA TYR A 122 -45.03 -32.94 -16.61
C TYR A 122 -43.63 -33.46 -16.30
N THR A 123 -43.09 -34.34 -17.14
CA THR A 123 -41.74 -34.90 -16.95
C THR A 123 -40.66 -33.83 -17.02
N ARG A 124 -40.80 -32.86 -17.94
CA ARG A 124 -39.92 -31.69 -18.03
C ARG A 124 -39.95 -30.86 -16.75
N VAL A 125 -41.12 -30.41 -16.31
CA VAL A 125 -41.26 -29.59 -15.09
C VAL A 125 -40.75 -30.33 -13.85
N LEU A 126 -41.03 -31.63 -13.75
CA LEU A 126 -40.53 -32.46 -12.66
C LEU A 126 -39.00 -32.58 -12.66
N SER A 127 -38.37 -32.61 -13.84
CA SER A 127 -36.91 -32.56 -13.96
C SER A 127 -36.33 -31.19 -13.60
N GLU A 128 -36.99 -30.11 -14.01
CA GLU A 128 -36.61 -28.73 -13.71
C GLU A 128 -36.71 -28.45 -12.19
N ILE A 129 -37.79 -28.90 -11.53
CA ILE A 129 -37.95 -28.79 -10.07
C ILE A 129 -36.79 -29.46 -9.33
N ARG A 130 -36.37 -30.66 -9.78
CA ARG A 130 -35.24 -31.37 -9.16
C ARG A 130 -33.91 -30.68 -9.42
N ALA A 131 -33.71 -30.15 -10.62
CA ALA A 131 -32.52 -29.40 -10.97
C ALA A 131 -32.42 -28.12 -10.11
N LEU A 132 -33.51 -27.36 -9.98
CA LEU A 132 -33.58 -26.15 -9.17
C LEU A 132 -33.37 -26.44 -7.67
N ASP A 133 -33.90 -27.55 -7.14
CA ASP A 133 -33.62 -27.94 -5.75
C ASP A 133 -32.15 -28.31 -5.53
N ALA A 134 -31.53 -29.01 -6.49
CA ALA A 134 -30.11 -29.33 -6.45
C ALA A 134 -29.24 -28.06 -6.53
N GLU A 135 -29.58 -27.14 -7.42
CA GLU A 135 -28.90 -25.84 -7.55
C GLU A 135 -29.03 -25.00 -6.29
N LYS A 136 -30.24 -24.89 -5.73
CA LYS A 136 -30.48 -24.21 -4.45
C LYS A 136 -29.59 -24.78 -3.35
N LYS A 137 -29.53 -26.11 -3.23
CA LYS A 137 -28.64 -26.77 -2.26
C LYS A 137 -27.18 -26.42 -2.53
N ALA A 138 -26.73 -26.50 -3.78
CA ALA A 138 -25.35 -26.17 -4.16
C ALA A 138 -24.99 -24.72 -3.80
N LEU A 139 -25.87 -23.76 -4.07
CA LEU A 139 -25.68 -22.35 -3.71
C LEU A 139 -25.56 -22.15 -2.19
N VAL A 140 -26.43 -22.83 -1.43
CA VAL A 140 -26.40 -22.78 0.04
C VAL A 140 -25.08 -23.38 0.56
N TYR A 141 -24.64 -24.51 0.05
CA TYR A 141 -23.37 -25.12 0.44
C TYR A 141 -22.16 -24.26 0.08
N ASP A 142 -22.14 -23.67 -1.11
CA ASP A 142 -21.09 -22.76 -1.54
C ASP A 142 -21.04 -21.50 -0.66
N ASN A 143 -22.19 -20.89 -0.36
CA ASN A 143 -22.25 -19.72 0.50
C ASN A 143 -21.79 -20.03 1.94
N TYR A 144 -22.28 -21.10 2.54
CA TYR A 144 -21.83 -21.50 3.88
C TYR A 144 -20.37 -21.91 3.90
N SER A 145 -19.89 -22.63 2.89
CA SER A 145 -18.47 -22.99 2.77
C SER A 145 -17.60 -21.73 2.71
N LYS A 146 -17.96 -20.75 1.89
CA LYS A 146 -17.29 -19.45 1.80
C LYS A 146 -17.29 -18.71 3.13
N LEU A 147 -18.42 -18.63 3.83
CA LEU A 147 -18.53 -17.97 5.13
C LEU A 147 -17.65 -18.67 6.18
N ILE A 148 -17.66 -20.00 6.22
CA ILE A 148 -16.81 -20.80 7.11
C ILE A 148 -15.33 -20.53 6.79
N THR A 149 -14.92 -20.57 5.53
CA THR A 149 -13.53 -20.25 5.17
C THR A 149 -13.14 -18.81 5.50
N ALA A 150 -14.03 -17.84 5.35
CA ALA A 150 -13.77 -16.45 5.71
C ALA A 150 -13.58 -16.30 7.23
N THR A 151 -14.45 -16.93 8.02
CA THR A 151 -14.35 -16.91 9.49
C THR A 151 -13.10 -17.64 10.00
N GLU A 152 -12.72 -18.76 9.39
CA GLU A 152 -11.46 -19.46 9.68
C GLU A 152 -10.25 -18.59 9.32
N THR A 153 -10.31 -17.87 8.20
CA THR A 153 -9.26 -16.93 7.78
C THR A 153 -9.13 -15.78 8.77
N ILE A 154 -10.23 -15.19 9.22
CA ILE A 154 -10.24 -14.15 10.26
C ILE A 154 -9.65 -14.70 11.56
N ARG A 155 -10.01 -15.92 11.95
CA ARG A 155 -9.46 -16.58 13.14
C ARG A 155 -7.95 -16.76 13.02
N LYS A 156 -7.47 -17.26 11.88
CA LYS A 156 -6.04 -17.42 11.59
C LYS A 156 -5.30 -16.08 11.61
N MET A 157 -5.86 -15.04 10.98
CA MET A 157 -5.31 -13.68 11.02
C MET A 157 -5.21 -13.17 12.46
N ARG A 158 -6.25 -13.35 13.28
CA ARG A 158 -6.24 -12.97 14.70
C ARG A 158 -5.14 -13.71 15.46
N THR A 159 -5.05 -15.04 15.32
CA THR A 159 -4.01 -15.84 15.97
C THR A 159 -2.60 -15.56 15.45
N THR A 160 -2.45 -14.95 14.28
CA THR A 160 -1.14 -14.52 13.74
C THR A 160 -0.79 -13.10 14.21
N MET A 161 -1.80 -12.25 14.47
CA MET A 161 -1.62 -10.91 15.02
C MET A 161 -1.45 -10.88 16.55
N ASP A 162 -2.13 -11.77 17.28
CA ASP A 162 -1.94 -11.94 18.73
C ASP A 162 -0.46 -12.14 19.12
N PRO A 163 0.34 -12.98 18.43
CA PRO A 163 1.78 -13.11 18.68
C PRO A 163 2.66 -12.01 18.05
N LEU A 164 2.11 -11.02 17.34
CA LEU A 164 2.83 -9.79 17.00
C LEU A 164 2.74 -8.72 18.11
N ASN A 165 1.78 -8.84 19.02
CA ASN A 165 1.71 -8.01 20.23
C ASN A 165 2.93 -8.18 21.16
N PRO A 166 3.51 -9.38 21.41
CA PRO A 166 4.77 -9.48 22.14
C PRO A 166 5.96 -8.90 21.36
N MET A 167 5.96 -8.84 20.02
CA MET A 167 7.00 -8.10 19.29
C MET A 167 6.89 -6.58 19.51
N ALA A 168 5.68 -6.04 19.55
CA ALA A 168 5.44 -4.66 19.97
C ALA A 168 5.91 -4.42 21.42
N GLY A 169 5.63 -5.38 22.33
CA GLY A 169 6.15 -5.34 23.71
C GLY A 169 7.69 -5.42 23.79
N THR A 170 8.34 -6.23 22.94
CA THR A 170 9.81 -6.25 22.89
C THR A 170 10.40 -4.96 22.37
N LEU A 171 9.73 -4.28 21.43
CA LEU A 171 10.19 -2.98 20.94
C LEU A 171 10.10 -1.93 22.05
N ASP A 172 9.02 -1.92 22.82
CA ASP A 172 8.85 -1.00 23.96
C ASP A 172 9.95 -1.21 25.02
N LEU A 173 10.24 -2.47 25.36
CA LEU A 173 11.36 -2.84 26.25
C LEU A 173 12.73 -2.47 25.70
N VAL A 174 12.93 -2.56 24.38
CA VAL A 174 14.19 -2.16 23.74
C VAL A 174 14.34 -0.64 23.74
N VAL A 175 13.25 0.11 23.50
CA VAL A 175 13.25 1.57 23.54
C VAL A 175 13.52 2.06 24.97
N GLU A 176 12.93 1.44 25.98
CA GLU A 176 13.21 1.73 27.39
C GLU A 176 14.70 1.52 27.71
N LYS A 177 15.26 0.36 27.33
CA LYS A 177 16.70 0.09 27.52
C LYS A 177 17.61 1.08 26.80
N VAL A 178 17.26 1.48 25.57
CA VAL A 178 18.03 2.45 24.80
C VAL A 178 17.94 3.83 25.46
N TYR A 179 16.79 4.21 25.99
CA TYR A 179 16.62 5.45 26.72
C TYR A 179 17.46 5.48 28.00
N ASP A 180 17.45 4.40 28.78
CA ASP A 180 18.27 4.28 29.99
C ASP A 180 19.75 4.37 29.67
N MET A 181 20.21 3.61 28.67
CA MET A 181 21.59 3.63 28.21
C MET A 181 22.02 5.01 27.68
N ALA A 182 21.13 5.68 26.94
CA ALA A 182 21.38 7.04 26.45
C ALA A 182 21.40 8.06 27.59
N SER A 183 20.57 7.89 28.63
CA SER A 183 20.59 8.74 29.82
C SER A 183 21.86 8.54 30.62
N GLU A 184 22.30 7.30 30.80
CA GLU A 184 23.54 6.96 31.49
C GLU A 184 24.74 7.52 30.75
N LEU A 185 24.83 7.30 29.43
CA LEU A 185 25.90 7.89 28.59
C LEU A 185 25.88 9.42 28.63
N ARG A 186 24.69 10.04 28.65
CA ARG A 186 24.54 11.49 28.81
C ARG A 186 25.05 11.96 30.17
N ASP A 187 24.77 11.22 31.24
CA ASP A 187 25.19 11.56 32.59
C ASP A 187 26.69 11.32 32.80
N GLU A 188 27.27 10.28 32.19
CA GLU A 188 28.72 10.05 32.11
C GLU A 188 29.41 11.18 31.34
N LEU A 189 28.93 11.52 30.15
CA LEU A 189 29.47 12.63 29.37
C LEU A 189 29.34 13.96 30.14
N ARG A 190 28.28 14.16 30.91
CA ARG A 190 28.09 15.35 31.76
C ARG A 190 29.00 15.34 33.00
N ARG A 191 29.50 14.19 33.44
CA ARG A 191 30.48 14.07 34.53
C ARG A 191 31.90 14.32 34.02
N ASP A 192 32.22 13.83 32.82
CA ASP A 192 33.53 14.03 32.18
C ASP A 192 33.70 15.42 31.57
N VAL A 193 32.59 16.07 31.18
CA VAL A 193 32.58 17.49 30.83
C VAL A 193 32.53 18.30 32.13
N PRO A 194 33.54 19.14 32.43
CA PRO A 194 33.52 19.98 33.63
C PRO A 194 32.26 20.86 33.64
N PRO A 195 31.69 21.15 34.83
CA PRO A 195 30.43 21.87 34.91
C PRO A 195 30.54 23.18 34.12
N PRO A 196 29.55 23.53 33.27
CA PRO A 196 29.45 24.90 32.81
C PRO A 196 29.31 25.75 34.07
N THR A 197 30.24 26.67 34.27
CA THR A 197 29.99 27.81 35.14
C THR A 197 28.70 28.45 34.64
N THR A 198 27.59 28.22 35.35
CA THR A 198 26.42 29.10 35.49
C THR A 198 26.84 30.54 35.14
N THR A 199 26.41 31.18 34.06
CA THR A 199 25.08 31.33 33.45
C THR A 199 25.24 31.73 31.96
N GLN A 200 24.36 31.25 31.07
CA GLN A 200 24.00 31.93 29.80
C GLN A 200 25.14 32.30 28.81
N THR A 201 25.92 31.37 28.22
CA THR A 201 26.90 31.78 27.16
C THR A 201 27.15 30.79 26.01
N SER A 202 26.55 29.59 26.00
CA SER A 202 26.82 28.60 24.93
C SER A 202 26.18 28.94 23.58
N GLY A 203 25.07 29.69 23.59
CA GLY A 203 24.49 30.27 22.37
C GLY A 203 25.29 31.47 21.84
N GLU A 204 25.92 32.23 22.75
CA GLU A 204 26.61 33.48 22.42
C GLU A 204 27.99 33.26 21.80
N ALA A 205 28.69 32.16 22.11
CA ALA A 205 29.96 31.86 21.46
C ALA A 205 29.78 31.61 19.94
N ARG A 206 28.75 30.84 19.53
CA ARG A 206 28.44 30.63 18.11
C ARG A 206 27.88 31.88 17.41
N VAL A 207 27.24 32.78 18.15
CA VAL A 207 26.72 34.06 17.63
C VAL A 207 27.84 35.11 17.55
N GLY A 208 28.77 35.13 18.52
CA GLY A 208 29.96 35.98 18.55
C GLY A 208 30.88 35.67 17.37
N ASP A 209 31.12 34.39 17.11
CA ASP A 209 31.91 33.93 15.96
C ASP A 209 31.30 34.35 14.61
N LYS A 210 29.96 34.36 14.51
CA LYS A 210 29.26 34.86 13.32
C LYS A 210 29.35 36.38 13.21
N ARG A 211 29.25 37.10 14.33
CA ARG A 211 29.33 38.57 14.41
C ARG A 211 30.73 39.10 14.09
N GLU A 212 31.77 38.37 14.46
CA GLU A 212 33.17 38.71 14.15
C GLU A 212 33.40 38.67 12.62
N ARG A 213 32.95 37.58 11.97
CA ARG A 213 33.08 37.39 10.52
C ARG A 213 32.30 38.44 9.72
N THR A 214 31.10 38.79 10.14
CA THR A 214 30.32 39.85 9.48
C THR A 214 30.94 41.23 9.67
N ARG A 215 31.55 41.51 10.83
CA ARG A 215 32.30 42.76 11.06
C ARG A 215 33.56 42.85 10.20
N GLN A 216 34.31 41.77 10.04
CA GLN A 216 35.48 41.73 9.17
C GLN A 216 35.08 41.98 7.70
N LEU A 217 34.01 41.33 7.25
CA LEU A 217 33.48 41.55 5.90
C LEU A 217 33.02 43.01 5.69
N ALA A 218 32.37 43.61 6.68
CA ALA A 218 31.97 45.03 6.62
C ALA A 218 33.18 45.96 6.50
N ARG A 219 34.26 45.70 7.24
CA ARG A 219 35.50 46.50 7.15
C ARG A 219 36.16 46.40 5.78
N GLU A 220 36.13 45.24 5.15
CA GLU A 220 36.69 45.06 3.81
C GLU A 220 35.85 45.78 2.76
N VAL A 221 34.52 45.68 2.82
CA VAL A 221 33.60 46.33 1.87
C VAL A 221 33.71 47.86 1.90
N VAL A 222 33.95 48.46 3.07
CA VAL A 222 34.14 49.93 3.20
C VAL A 222 35.38 50.44 2.45
N LYS A 223 36.42 49.61 2.31
CA LYS A 223 37.66 50.01 1.61
C LYS A 223 37.56 49.86 0.08
N VAL A 224 36.59 49.09 -0.42
CA VAL A 224 36.47 48.79 -1.86
C VAL A 224 36.25 50.04 -2.71
N PRO A 225 35.36 51.01 -2.37
CA PRO A 225 35.15 52.20 -3.21
C PRO A 225 36.42 53.03 -3.45
N GLU A 226 37.33 53.12 -2.48
CA GLU A 226 38.63 53.80 -2.65
C GLU A 226 39.55 53.03 -3.59
N ARG A 227 39.56 51.70 -3.49
CA ARG A 227 40.29 50.81 -4.40
C ARG A 227 39.75 50.89 -5.84
N ILE A 228 38.43 51.02 -6.01
CA ILE A 228 37.83 51.26 -7.33
C ILE A 228 38.30 52.61 -7.90
N ARG A 229 38.36 53.69 -7.10
CA ARG A 229 38.88 54.98 -7.57
C ARG A 229 40.33 54.88 -8.07
N GLN A 230 41.19 54.15 -7.34
CA GLN A 230 42.58 53.93 -7.76
C GLN A 230 42.68 53.13 -9.08
N LEU A 231 41.89 52.06 -9.22
CA LEU A 231 41.82 51.29 -10.48
C LEU A 231 41.30 52.13 -11.66
N MET A 232 40.42 53.09 -11.41
CA MET A 232 39.94 54.03 -12.43
C MET A 232 41.02 55.07 -12.80
N GLU A 233 41.83 55.55 -11.85
CA GLU A 233 43.00 56.42 -12.10
C GLU A 233 44.10 55.69 -12.91
N GLU A 234 44.28 54.40 -12.68
CA GLU A 234 45.19 53.53 -13.44
C GLU A 234 44.67 53.16 -14.85
N GLY A 235 43.46 53.60 -15.23
CA GLY A 235 42.84 53.33 -16.53
C GLY A 235 42.28 51.91 -16.71
N LYS A 236 42.22 51.10 -15.65
CA LYS A 236 41.72 49.71 -15.68
C LYS A 236 40.23 49.63 -15.34
N GLU A 237 39.41 50.29 -16.16
CA GLU A 237 37.97 50.44 -15.90
C GLU A 237 37.20 49.11 -15.84
N GLU A 238 37.59 48.13 -16.67
CA GLU A 238 36.92 46.84 -16.73
C GLU A 238 37.17 46.02 -15.47
N GLU A 239 38.39 46.08 -14.92
CA GLU A 239 38.75 45.43 -13.66
C GLU A 239 38.04 46.09 -12.48
N ALA A 240 37.96 47.42 -12.49
CA ALA A 240 37.22 48.20 -11.50
C ALA A 240 35.72 47.80 -11.44
N ARG A 241 35.06 47.66 -12.60
CA ARG A 241 33.67 47.21 -12.67
C ARG A 241 33.50 45.80 -12.11
N ARG A 242 34.40 44.88 -12.47
CA ARG A 242 34.34 43.48 -12.00
C ARG A 242 34.58 43.37 -10.49
N GLU A 243 35.52 44.13 -9.94
CA GLU A 243 35.77 44.16 -8.49
C GLU A 243 34.60 44.80 -7.71
N TRP A 244 33.87 45.75 -8.30
CA TRP A 244 32.72 46.39 -7.65
C TRP A 244 31.43 45.55 -7.65
N GLU A 245 31.24 44.65 -8.62
CA GLU A 245 30.00 43.87 -8.73
C GLU A 245 29.66 43.06 -7.47
N MET A 246 30.64 42.37 -6.89
CA MET A 246 30.40 41.47 -5.75
C MET A 246 30.14 42.24 -4.45
N PRO A 247 30.94 43.25 -4.06
CA PRO A 247 30.65 44.12 -2.92
C PRO A 247 29.34 44.90 -3.06
N ARG A 248 29.01 45.36 -4.27
CA ARG A 248 27.73 46.05 -4.55
C ARG A 248 26.52 45.14 -4.32
N ARG A 249 26.55 43.89 -4.79
CA ARG A 249 25.48 42.92 -4.51
C ARG A 249 25.32 42.66 -3.02
N LEU A 250 26.42 42.57 -2.28
CA LEU A 250 26.40 42.37 -0.83
C LEU A 250 25.77 43.57 -0.10
N LEU A 251 26.14 44.80 -0.48
CA LEU A 251 25.57 46.03 0.10
C LEU A 251 24.07 46.17 -0.20
N LEU A 252 23.60 45.76 -1.40
CA LEU A 252 22.16 45.75 -1.73
C LEU A 252 21.38 44.77 -0.86
N VAL A 253 21.92 43.57 -0.60
CA VAL A 253 21.30 42.60 0.32
C VAL A 253 21.30 43.13 1.76
N TRP A 254 22.31 43.90 2.16
CA TRP A 254 22.33 44.55 3.49
C TRP A 254 21.31 45.68 3.59
N LYS A 255 21.13 46.47 2.53
CA LYS A 255 20.08 47.49 2.42
C LYS A 255 18.68 46.87 2.55
N GLU A 256 18.41 45.79 1.82
CA GLU A 256 17.12 45.08 1.86
C GLU A 256 16.81 44.50 3.24
N LYS A 257 17.84 44.01 3.94
CA LYS A 257 17.72 43.48 5.31
C LYS A 257 17.73 44.57 6.39
N GLY A 258 17.83 45.85 6.02
CA GLY A 258 17.89 46.97 6.96
C GLY A 258 19.15 47.01 7.84
N VAL A 259 20.24 46.37 7.40
CA VAL A 259 21.51 46.29 8.14
C VAL A 259 22.40 47.45 7.72
N GLY A 260 22.79 48.32 8.67
CA GLY A 260 23.74 49.42 8.45
C GLY A 260 23.15 50.77 8.02
N GLY A 261 21.82 50.86 7.82
CA GLY A 261 21.12 52.14 7.66
C GLY A 261 21.62 53.01 6.48
N PRO A 262 21.67 54.35 6.62
CA PRO A 262 22.03 55.27 5.53
C PRO A 262 23.48 55.11 5.05
N ASP A 263 24.39 54.63 5.91
CA ASP A 263 25.81 54.46 5.59
C ASP A 263 26.03 53.44 4.46
N VAL A 264 25.19 52.41 4.36
CA VAL A 264 25.22 51.41 3.28
C VAL A 264 24.78 52.02 1.95
N GLU A 265 23.83 52.94 1.98
CA GLU A 265 23.34 53.64 0.79
C GLU A 265 24.36 54.66 0.28
N ASP A 266 25.03 55.36 1.19
CA ASP A 266 26.13 56.28 0.86
C ASP A 266 27.32 55.53 0.25
N LEU A 267 27.66 54.33 0.74
CA LEU A 267 28.73 53.50 0.17
C LEU A 267 28.39 53.00 -1.24
N ILE A 268 27.14 52.60 -1.49
CA ILE A 268 26.69 52.20 -2.83
C ILE A 268 26.82 53.39 -3.78
N ARG A 269 26.37 54.58 -3.34
CA ARG A 269 26.46 55.81 -4.13
C ARG A 269 27.92 56.18 -4.41
N GLN A 270 28.78 56.15 -3.41
CA GLN A 270 30.21 56.49 -3.56
C GLN A 270 30.95 55.54 -4.51
N GLY A 271 30.62 54.25 -4.52
CA GLY A 271 31.21 53.29 -5.46
C GLY A 271 30.62 53.39 -6.88
N ASP A 272 29.32 53.64 -7.01
CA ASP A 272 28.69 53.89 -8.32
C ASP A 272 29.18 55.23 -8.94
N ASP A 273 29.44 56.26 -8.11
CA ASP A 273 30.05 57.52 -8.54
C ASP A 273 31.54 57.34 -8.88
N ALA A 274 32.27 56.49 -8.16
CA ALA A 274 33.66 56.13 -8.49
C ALA A 274 33.77 55.48 -9.88
N LEU A 275 32.78 54.69 -10.29
CA LEU A 275 32.71 54.11 -11.64
C LEU A 275 32.23 55.10 -12.71
N ARG A 276 31.46 56.13 -12.33
CA ARG A 276 30.92 57.16 -13.24
C ARG A 276 31.89 58.31 -13.50
N GLY A 277 32.80 58.59 -12.57
CA GLY A 277 33.73 59.73 -12.62
C GLY A 277 34.57 59.85 -13.89
N THR A 278 34.79 58.76 -14.65
CA THR A 278 35.50 58.82 -15.94
C THR A 278 34.59 59.06 -17.15
N ALA A 279 33.28 58.85 -17.03
CA ALA A 279 32.33 59.11 -18.13
C ALA A 279 32.10 60.61 -18.38
N GLY A 280 32.44 61.48 -17.43
CA GLY A 280 32.25 62.93 -17.51
C GLY A 280 33.50 63.76 -17.85
N GLY A 281 34.69 63.14 -17.94
CA GLY A 281 35.97 63.86 -17.97
C GLY A 281 36.71 63.91 -19.31
N ARG A 282 36.10 63.49 -20.42
CA ARG A 282 36.80 63.36 -21.73
C ARG A 282 36.20 64.19 -22.87
N ASN A 283 35.52 65.30 -22.58
CA ASN A 283 35.03 66.27 -23.57
C ASN A 283 35.23 67.72 -23.07
N SER A 284 36.48 68.19 -23.04
CA SER A 284 36.84 69.62 -23.13
C SER A 284 38.36 69.76 -22.96
N ASP A 285 39.13 69.63 -24.04
CA ASP A 285 40.28 70.51 -24.33
C ASP A 285 40.90 70.15 -25.70
N GLU A 286 40.27 70.58 -26.79
CA GLU A 286 40.95 70.67 -28.08
C GLU A 286 40.35 71.86 -28.83
N GLY A 287 40.93 73.02 -28.55
CA GLY A 287 40.49 74.31 -29.05
C GLY A 287 41.51 75.38 -28.74
N ASP A 288 42.70 75.28 -29.34
CA ASP A 288 43.44 76.48 -29.70
C ASP A 288 44.19 76.21 -31.02
N GLY A 289 43.68 76.84 -32.07
CA GLY A 289 44.31 76.91 -33.37
C GLY A 289 45.07 78.22 -33.44
N ASP A 290 46.39 78.14 -33.30
CA ASP A 290 47.27 79.26 -33.67
C ASP A 290 47.73 79.11 -35.11
N ASP A 291 47.20 80.05 -35.88
CA ASP A 291 47.61 80.59 -37.16
C ASP A 291 49.13 80.88 -37.21
N PHE A 292 49.81 80.60 -38.33
CA PHE A 292 50.78 81.51 -38.97
C PHE A 292 51.29 80.92 -40.29
N SER A 293 51.12 81.69 -41.37
CA SER A 293 51.89 81.61 -42.63
C SER A 293 53.28 82.20 -42.48
#